data_AF-A0A9E6EJN7-F1
#
_entry.id   AF-A0A9E6EJN7-F1
#
_cell.length_a   1.000
_cell.length_b   1.000
_cell.length_c   1.000
_cell.angle_alpha   90.00
_cell.angle_beta   90.00
_cell.angle_gamma   90.00
#
_symmetry.space_group_name_H-M   'P 1'
#
loop_
_entity.id
_entity.type
_entity.pdbx_description
1 polymer ?
#
loop_
_entity_poly.entity_id
_entity_poly.type
_entity_poly.pdbx_seq_one_letter_code
_entity_poly.pdbx_strand_id
1 'polypeptide(L)'
;MTVHSTGTLRAVTTVVVGSEISGRVLKVLADVNDEVRKGQILAEIDPEQYGSGLSQARAQLMVAKAAISHAEATVRESARTLGRNQFLAKEGILSRADLDASLGAQERADASLRSALENARAAKATWDLAASRLNMTTIRAPIDGVVLARMVEPGQAITAGFQTPVVFKLAQELRKMRLDVDIDEADVSRVRRGLLADFTVEAYPGRRFPSKVVSLQLEPKVSQNVVTYQAVLAAENQELALFPGMTCTATIQVETKEGVLRVPNAALRFTPPATALGRAGEAVELPDGTRRVWVLRDGRPEPVNVRPGATDGSLTEILEGPLQVGMNVLTDARDPS
;
A
#
# COMPACT_ATOMS: atom_id res chain seq x y z
N MET A 1 1.50 -23.10 21.02
CA MET A 1 1.39 -23.52 19.61
C MET A 1 1.80 -22.37 18.71
N THR A 2 2.57 -22.67 17.67
CA THR A 2 3.06 -21.69 16.69
C THR A 2 2.70 -22.11 15.27
N VAL A 3 2.48 -21.14 14.40
CA VAL A 3 2.33 -21.34 12.96
C VAL A 3 3.54 -20.71 12.27
N HIS A 4 4.19 -21.48 11.40
CA HIS A 4 5.34 -21.01 10.62
C HIS A 4 4.89 -20.73 9.20
N SER A 5 5.21 -19.55 8.70
CA SER A 5 4.83 -19.14 7.35
C SER A 5 5.90 -18.23 6.76
N THR A 6 6.02 -18.24 5.43
CA THR A 6 6.97 -17.39 4.72
C THR A 6 6.28 -16.11 4.23
N GLY A 7 7.05 -15.04 4.10
CA GLY A 7 6.52 -13.75 3.70
C GLY A 7 7.57 -12.83 3.13
N THR A 8 7.13 -11.65 2.67
CA THR A 8 8.00 -10.61 2.12
C THR A 8 7.80 -9.29 2.85
N LEU A 9 8.90 -8.59 3.15
CA LEU A 9 8.82 -7.25 3.70
C LEU A 9 8.44 -6.24 2.63
N ARG A 10 7.59 -5.30 3.00
CA ARG A 10 7.21 -4.14 2.20
C ARG A 10 7.23 -2.89 3.07
N ALA A 11 7.49 -1.75 2.43
CA ALA A 11 7.24 -0.47 3.10
C ALA A 11 5.73 -0.31 3.33
N VAL A 12 5.34 0.34 4.43
CA VAL A 12 3.93 0.53 4.79
C VAL A 12 3.17 1.31 3.72
N THR A 13 3.81 2.34 3.17
CA THR A 13 3.23 3.19 2.14
C THR A 13 4.22 3.33 1.00
N THR A 14 3.87 2.74 -0.14
CA THR A 14 4.61 2.92 -1.39
C THR A 14 3.75 3.69 -2.38
N VAL A 15 4.33 4.70 -3.02
CA VAL A 15 3.68 5.47 -4.07
C VAL A 15 4.44 5.28 -5.36
N VAL A 16 3.69 5.02 -6.43
CA VAL A 16 4.23 4.89 -7.78
C VAL A 16 4.00 6.21 -8.49
N VAL A 17 5.08 6.86 -8.91
CA VAL A 17 5.05 8.13 -9.63
C VAL A 17 5.18 7.83 -11.11
N GLY A 18 4.16 8.17 -11.88
CA GLY A 18 4.13 8.01 -13.33
C GLY A 18 4.18 9.34 -14.08
N SER A 19 4.31 9.27 -15.40
CA SER A 19 4.16 10.44 -16.28
C SER A 19 2.79 10.43 -16.96
N GLU A 20 2.06 11.53 -16.82
CA GLU A 20 0.78 11.74 -17.52
C GLU A 20 0.95 12.39 -18.90
N ILE A 21 2.14 12.91 -19.20
CA ILE A 21 2.45 13.53 -20.48
C ILE A 21 3.53 12.75 -21.23
N SER A 22 3.49 12.85 -22.56
CA SER A 22 4.51 12.27 -23.43
C SER A 22 5.65 13.25 -23.62
N GLY A 23 6.88 12.75 -23.73
CA GLY A 23 8.05 13.57 -24.02
C GLY A 23 9.35 12.84 -23.73
N ARG A 24 10.46 13.46 -24.12
CA ARG A 24 11.80 12.95 -23.82
C ARG A 24 12.23 13.41 -22.45
N VAL A 25 12.80 12.53 -21.65
CA VAL A 25 13.37 12.89 -20.35
C VAL A 25 14.66 13.66 -20.59
N LEU A 26 14.70 14.91 -20.16
CA LEU A 26 15.86 15.78 -20.31
C LEU A 26 16.89 15.49 -19.22
N LYS A 27 16.44 15.45 -17.96
CA LYS A 27 17.28 15.25 -16.77
C LYS A 27 16.57 14.43 -15.73
N VAL A 28 17.33 13.63 -15.01
CA VAL A 28 16.90 12.96 -13.79
C VAL A 28 17.75 13.50 -12.65
N LEU A 29 17.10 13.99 -11.60
CA LEU A 29 17.73 14.70 -10.48
C LEU A 29 17.77 13.87 -9.19
N ALA A 30 16.96 12.82 -9.11
CA ALA A 30 16.92 11.91 -7.96
C ALA A 30 17.33 10.50 -8.41
N ASP A 31 18.21 9.88 -7.64
CA ASP A 31 18.66 8.51 -7.86
C ASP A 31 18.09 7.54 -6.82
N VAL A 32 18.33 6.25 -7.06
CA VAL A 32 17.88 5.19 -6.15
C VAL A 32 18.57 5.34 -4.80
N ASN A 33 17.81 5.18 -3.73
CA ASN A 33 18.19 5.39 -2.32
C ASN A 33 18.26 6.84 -1.84
N ASP A 34 18.03 7.83 -2.71
CA ASP A 34 17.98 9.22 -2.28
C ASP A 34 16.74 9.51 -1.41
N GLU A 35 16.93 10.34 -0.39
CA GLU A 35 15.85 10.92 0.40
C GLU A 35 15.26 12.11 -0.35
N VAL A 36 13.94 12.10 -0.54
CA VAL A 36 13.19 13.14 -1.25
C VAL A 36 12.11 13.74 -0.37
N ARG A 37 11.88 15.04 -0.54
CA ARG A 37 10.80 15.77 0.13
C ARG A 37 9.62 15.93 -0.81
N LYS A 38 8.42 16.04 -0.25
CA LYS A 38 7.19 16.35 -0.98
C LYS A 38 7.37 17.64 -1.80
N GLY A 39 7.12 17.56 -3.10
CA GLY A 39 7.26 18.64 -4.06
C GLY A 39 8.66 18.79 -4.69
N GLN A 40 9.66 18.06 -4.19
CA GLN A 40 11.00 18.02 -4.78
C GLN A 40 10.95 17.48 -6.21
N ILE A 41 11.74 18.08 -7.09
CA ILE A 41 11.84 17.67 -8.49
C ILE A 41 12.66 16.39 -8.57
N LEU A 42 12.09 15.37 -9.21
CA LEU A 42 12.71 14.06 -9.42
C LEU A 42 13.28 13.94 -10.83
N ALA A 43 12.53 14.40 -11.83
CA ALA A 43 12.93 14.39 -13.23
C ALA A 43 12.26 15.51 -14.02
N GLU A 44 12.88 15.90 -15.12
CA GLU A 44 12.39 16.91 -16.05
C GLU A 44 12.22 16.27 -17.43
N ILE A 45 11.01 16.36 -17.97
CA ILE A 45 10.68 16.08 -19.36
C ILE A 45 10.95 17.36 -20.16
N ASP A 46 11.43 17.22 -21.39
CA ASP A 46 11.70 18.31 -22.32
C ASP A 46 10.50 19.27 -22.40
N PRO A 47 10.65 20.52 -21.90
CA PRO A 47 9.56 21.47 -21.84
C PRO A 47 9.38 22.24 -23.15
N GLU A 48 10.25 22.10 -24.16
CA GLU A 48 10.29 23.02 -25.30
C GLU A 48 8.97 23.07 -26.09
N GLN A 49 8.40 21.90 -26.39
CA GLN A 49 7.12 21.82 -27.09
C GLN A 49 5.97 22.40 -26.26
N TYR A 50 5.94 22.12 -24.94
CA TYR A 50 4.91 22.60 -24.03
C TYR A 50 5.02 24.10 -23.76
N GLY A 51 6.24 24.62 -23.68
CA GLY A 51 6.54 26.05 -23.52
C GLY A 51 6.16 26.85 -24.76
N SER A 52 6.38 26.28 -25.95
CA SER A 52 5.91 26.85 -27.22
C SER A 52 4.38 26.91 -27.26
N GLY A 53 3.69 25.83 -26.85
CA GLY A 53 2.23 25.80 -26.72
C GLY A 53 1.68 26.82 -25.72
N LEU A 54 2.32 26.98 -24.56
CA LEU A 54 1.95 28.00 -23.57
C LEU A 54 2.12 29.41 -24.12
N SER A 55 3.21 29.66 -24.86
CA SER A 55 3.49 30.95 -25.50
C SER A 55 2.43 31.29 -26.55
N GLN A 56 2.01 30.31 -27.35
CA GLN A 56 0.91 30.47 -28.31
C GLN A 56 -0.42 30.79 -27.61
N ALA A 57 -0.78 30.04 -26.57
CA ALA A 57 -2.01 30.27 -25.81
C ALA A 57 -2.00 31.66 -25.13
N ARG A 58 -0.84 32.08 -24.63
CA ARG A 58 -0.64 33.44 -24.07
C ARG A 58 -0.87 34.51 -25.12
N ALA A 59 -0.35 34.34 -26.33
CA ALA A 59 -0.56 35.29 -27.43
C ALA A 59 -2.05 35.40 -27.81
N GLN A 60 -2.78 34.27 -27.88
CA GLN A 60 -4.22 34.25 -28.13
C GLN A 60 -5.01 34.99 -27.05
N LEU A 61 -4.66 34.80 -25.77
CA LEU A 61 -5.27 35.55 -24.67
C LEU A 61 -5.01 37.07 -24.80
N MET A 62 -3.82 37.48 -25.23
CA MET A 62 -3.50 38.89 -25.46
C MET A 62 -4.33 39.49 -26.59
N VAL A 63 -4.54 38.75 -27.69
CA VAL A 63 -5.43 39.17 -28.79
C VAL A 63 -6.87 39.32 -28.30
N ALA A 64 -7.37 38.36 -27.51
CA ALA A 64 -8.72 38.43 -26.95
C ALA A 64 -8.89 39.61 -25.98
N LYS A 65 -7.88 39.91 -25.16
CA LYS A 65 -7.87 41.10 -24.30
C LYS A 65 -7.86 42.41 -25.09
N ALA A 66 -7.11 42.48 -26.19
CA ALA A 66 -7.14 43.63 -27.08
C ALA A 66 -8.54 43.82 -27.71
N ALA A 67 -9.22 42.72 -28.08
CA ALA A 67 -10.59 42.76 -28.57
C ALA A 67 -11.59 43.29 -27.53
N ILE A 68 -11.43 42.94 -26.24
CA ILE A 68 -12.21 43.54 -25.16
C ILE A 68 -11.99 45.05 -25.13
N SER A 69 -10.73 45.51 -25.11
CA SER A 69 -10.42 46.95 -25.06
C SER A 69 -11.01 47.70 -26.25
N HIS A 70 -11.04 47.10 -27.43
CA HIS A 70 -11.68 47.66 -28.61
C HIS A 70 -13.21 47.73 -28.44
N ALA A 71 -13.85 46.64 -28.02
CA ALA A 71 -15.30 46.58 -27.79
C ALA A 71 -15.75 47.56 -26.69
N GLU A 72 -14.97 47.71 -25.61
CA GLU A 72 -15.23 48.70 -24.56
C GLU A 72 -15.18 50.14 -25.08
N ALA A 73 -14.23 50.44 -25.99
CA ALA A 73 -14.16 51.74 -26.64
C ALA A 73 -15.41 51.99 -27.52
N THR A 74 -15.84 51.00 -28.29
CA THR A 74 -17.06 51.06 -29.12
C THR A 74 -18.33 51.24 -28.27
N VAL A 75 -18.45 50.55 -27.14
CA VAL A 75 -19.57 50.72 -26.19
C VAL A 75 -19.57 52.16 -25.66
N ARG A 76 -18.40 52.67 -25.26
CA ARG A 76 -18.27 54.03 -24.73
C ARG A 76 -18.63 55.10 -25.77
N GLU A 77 -18.22 54.90 -27.01
CA GLU A 77 -18.60 55.77 -28.14
C GLU A 77 -20.11 55.73 -28.40
N SER A 78 -20.68 54.53 -28.49
CA SER A 78 -22.11 54.31 -28.76
C SER A 78 -22.98 54.91 -27.65
N ALA A 79 -22.58 54.73 -26.38
CA ALA A 79 -23.29 55.29 -25.23
C ALA A 79 -23.28 56.83 -25.23
N ARG A 80 -22.15 57.47 -25.57
CA ARG A 80 -22.10 58.94 -25.72
C ARG A 80 -23.01 59.44 -26.84
N THR A 81 -23.01 58.73 -27.97
CA THR A 81 -23.87 59.06 -29.11
C THR A 81 -25.35 58.91 -28.75
N LEU A 82 -25.73 57.81 -28.08
CA LEU A 82 -27.10 57.63 -27.59
C LEU A 82 -27.49 58.73 -26.60
N GLY A 83 -26.64 59.07 -25.63
CA GLY A 83 -26.92 60.13 -24.67
C GLY A 83 -27.14 61.50 -25.32
N ARG A 84 -26.32 61.85 -26.32
CA ARG A 84 -26.51 63.07 -27.13
C ARG A 84 -27.83 63.02 -27.92
N ASN A 85 -28.11 61.89 -28.57
CA ASN A 85 -29.30 61.75 -29.41
C ASN A 85 -30.59 61.72 -28.59
N GLN A 86 -30.57 61.15 -27.37
CA GLN A 86 -31.66 61.22 -26.41
C GLN A 86 -31.94 62.65 -25.94
N PHE A 87 -30.89 63.46 -25.71
CA PHE A 87 -31.06 64.87 -25.36
C PHE A 87 -31.71 65.65 -26.52
N LEU A 88 -31.19 65.51 -27.75
CA LEU A 88 -31.74 66.18 -28.94
C LEU A 88 -33.16 65.73 -29.29
N ALA A 89 -33.51 64.47 -29.04
CA ALA A 89 -34.88 63.97 -29.24
C ALA A 89 -35.87 64.57 -28.24
N LYS A 90 -35.45 64.82 -26.99
CA LYS A 90 -36.28 65.52 -25.98
C LYS A 90 -36.56 66.97 -26.37
N GLU A 91 -35.59 67.63 -26.99
CA GLU A 91 -35.75 68.97 -27.56
C GLU A 91 -36.54 68.99 -28.88
N GLY A 92 -37.03 67.83 -29.36
CA GLY A 92 -37.81 67.71 -30.60
C GLY A 92 -36.99 67.89 -31.89
N ILE A 93 -35.66 67.86 -31.80
CA ILE A 93 -34.74 68.12 -32.92
C ILE A 93 -34.46 66.83 -33.72
N LEU A 94 -34.50 65.67 -33.06
CA LEU A 94 -34.14 64.38 -33.65
C LEU A 94 -35.37 63.50 -33.91
N SER A 95 -35.35 62.75 -35.02
CA SER A 95 -36.44 61.81 -35.35
C SER A 95 -36.43 60.57 -34.45
N ARG A 96 -37.59 59.91 -34.29
CA ARG A 96 -37.69 58.63 -33.56
C ARG A 96 -36.84 57.53 -34.21
N ALA A 97 -36.77 57.50 -35.54
CA ALA A 97 -35.98 56.51 -36.27
C ALA A 97 -34.48 56.63 -35.95
N ASP A 98 -33.95 57.83 -35.81
CA ASP A 98 -32.54 58.07 -35.46
C ASP A 98 -32.23 57.68 -34.00
N LEU A 99 -33.19 57.90 -33.10
CA LEU A 99 -33.10 57.45 -31.71
C LEU A 99 -33.06 55.92 -31.64
N ASP A 100 -33.98 55.24 -32.32
CA ASP A 100 -34.07 53.77 -32.36
C ASP A 100 -32.80 53.16 -32.99
N ALA A 101 -32.26 53.79 -34.04
CA ALA A 101 -30.99 53.38 -34.65
C ALA A 101 -29.81 53.48 -33.66
N SER A 102 -29.79 54.53 -32.82
CA SER A 102 -28.77 54.74 -31.80
C SER A 102 -28.88 53.73 -30.65
N LEU A 103 -30.11 53.41 -30.24
CA LEU A 103 -30.37 52.39 -29.23
C LEU A 103 -29.92 51.01 -29.73
N GLY A 104 -30.32 50.64 -30.95
CA GLY A 104 -29.88 49.38 -31.57
C GLY A 104 -28.37 49.32 -31.79
N ALA A 105 -27.69 50.44 -32.03
CA ALA A 105 -26.24 50.50 -32.10
C ALA A 105 -25.58 50.22 -30.73
N GLN A 106 -26.11 50.79 -29.65
CA GLN A 106 -25.63 50.50 -28.30
C GLN A 106 -25.86 49.03 -27.92
N GLU A 107 -27.04 48.47 -28.18
CA GLU A 107 -27.33 47.06 -27.88
C GLU A 107 -26.38 46.10 -28.64
N ARG A 108 -26.07 46.41 -29.91
CA ARG A 108 -25.06 45.67 -30.69
C ARG A 108 -23.66 45.79 -30.08
N ALA A 109 -23.27 46.98 -29.62
CA ALA A 109 -21.98 47.18 -28.97
C ALA A 109 -21.88 46.41 -27.65
N ASP A 110 -22.94 46.41 -26.82
CA ASP A 110 -23.01 45.67 -25.57
C ASP A 110 -23.01 44.14 -25.79
N ALA A 111 -23.68 43.66 -26.85
CA ALA A 111 -23.61 42.25 -27.25
C ALA A 111 -22.20 41.87 -27.73
N SER A 112 -21.54 42.76 -28.49
CA SER A 112 -20.15 42.56 -28.94
C SER A 112 -19.17 42.52 -27.78
N LEU A 113 -19.30 43.40 -26.79
CA LEU A 113 -18.48 43.39 -25.58
C LEU A 113 -18.66 42.09 -24.80
N ARG A 114 -19.92 41.64 -24.61
CA ARG A 114 -20.19 40.35 -23.96
C ARG A 114 -19.54 39.18 -24.70
N SER A 115 -19.64 39.15 -26.03
CA SER A 115 -18.96 38.14 -26.85
C SER A 115 -17.43 38.18 -26.67
N ALA A 116 -16.82 39.37 -26.69
CA ALA A 116 -15.38 39.53 -26.47
C ALA A 116 -14.93 39.05 -25.08
N LEU A 117 -15.73 39.32 -24.03
CA LEU A 117 -15.47 38.86 -22.67
C LEU A 117 -15.51 37.32 -22.58
N GLU A 118 -16.52 36.67 -23.15
CA GLU A 118 -16.60 35.21 -23.15
C GLU A 118 -15.47 34.57 -23.97
N ASN A 119 -15.10 35.17 -25.11
CA ASN A 119 -13.95 34.73 -25.90
C ASN A 119 -12.63 34.83 -25.12
N ALA A 120 -12.43 35.89 -24.35
CA ALA A 120 -11.25 36.02 -23.50
C ALA A 120 -11.24 35.01 -22.34
N ARG A 121 -12.40 34.67 -21.78
CA ARG A 121 -12.51 33.58 -20.78
C ARG A 121 -12.14 32.23 -21.39
N ALA A 122 -12.63 31.92 -22.58
CA ALA A 122 -12.26 30.71 -23.30
C ALA A 122 -10.75 30.66 -23.59
N ALA A 123 -10.16 31.77 -24.08
CA ALA A 123 -8.72 31.86 -24.31
C ALA A 123 -7.90 31.70 -23.03
N LYS A 124 -8.40 32.21 -21.89
CA LYS A 124 -7.75 32.03 -20.59
C LYS A 124 -7.79 30.57 -20.14
N ALA A 125 -8.92 29.87 -20.30
CA ALA A 125 -9.01 28.46 -19.99
C ALA A 125 -8.02 27.61 -20.83
N THR A 126 -7.82 27.96 -22.10
CA THR A 126 -6.80 27.33 -22.96
C THR A 126 -5.37 27.60 -22.45
N TRP A 127 -5.09 28.82 -21.98
CA TRP A 127 -3.81 29.17 -21.36
C TRP A 127 -3.58 28.40 -20.05
N ASP A 128 -4.58 28.30 -19.19
CA ASP A 128 -4.51 27.53 -17.93
C ASP A 128 -4.24 26.04 -18.20
N LEU A 129 -4.89 25.46 -19.22
CA LEU A 129 -4.63 24.08 -19.65
C LEU A 129 -3.20 23.89 -20.16
N ALA A 130 -2.70 24.82 -21.00
CA ALA A 130 -1.33 24.77 -21.49
C ALA A 130 -0.31 24.92 -20.35
N ALA A 131 -0.60 25.78 -19.36
CA ALA A 131 0.24 25.98 -18.19
C ALA A 131 0.29 24.72 -17.31
N SER A 132 -0.86 24.05 -17.12
CA SER A 132 -0.92 22.79 -16.39
C SER A 132 -0.07 21.72 -17.07
N ARG A 133 -0.20 21.56 -18.41
CA ARG A 133 0.62 20.61 -19.17
C ARG A 133 2.11 20.89 -19.07
N LEU A 134 2.51 22.17 -19.09
CA LEU A 134 3.91 22.55 -18.87
C LEU A 134 4.37 22.21 -17.45
N ASN A 135 3.55 22.43 -16.43
CA ASN A 135 3.92 22.06 -15.06
C ASN A 135 4.09 20.54 -14.90
N MET A 136 3.31 19.75 -15.64
CA MET A 136 3.42 18.29 -15.67
C MET A 136 4.71 17.78 -16.35
N THR A 137 5.48 18.63 -17.03
CA THR A 137 6.82 18.24 -17.53
C THR A 137 7.82 18.07 -16.40
N THR A 138 7.55 18.68 -15.24
CA THR A 138 8.39 18.54 -14.05
C THR A 138 7.78 17.47 -13.14
N ILE A 139 8.40 16.31 -13.08
CA ILE A 139 7.95 15.21 -12.22
C ILE A 139 8.41 15.49 -10.78
N ARG A 140 7.44 15.59 -9.86
CA ARG A 140 7.69 15.91 -8.45
C ARG A 140 7.31 14.76 -7.52
N ALA A 141 7.96 14.69 -6.37
CA ALA A 141 7.62 13.73 -5.34
C ALA A 141 6.26 14.06 -4.68
N PRO A 142 5.26 13.15 -4.67
CA PRO A 142 3.98 13.38 -4.00
C PRO A 142 4.04 13.26 -2.48
N ILE A 143 5.07 12.59 -1.95
CA ILE A 143 5.30 12.32 -0.54
C ILE A 143 6.77 12.55 -0.17
N ASP A 144 7.03 12.81 1.11
CA ASP A 144 8.38 12.66 1.67
C ASP A 144 8.73 11.18 1.77
N GLY A 145 9.98 10.81 1.49
CA GLY A 145 10.38 9.40 1.53
C GLY A 145 11.71 9.10 0.85
N VAL A 146 11.95 7.83 0.55
CA VAL A 146 13.12 7.33 -0.18
C VAL A 146 12.73 6.79 -1.54
N VAL A 147 13.57 7.05 -2.55
CA VAL A 147 13.45 6.46 -3.88
C VAL A 147 13.84 4.97 -3.84
N LEU A 148 12.86 4.08 -3.99
CA LEU A 148 13.10 2.63 -4.07
C LEU A 148 13.60 2.18 -5.44
N ALA A 149 13.07 2.78 -6.51
CA ALA A 149 13.41 2.42 -7.86
C ALA A 149 13.23 3.62 -8.80
N ARG A 150 14.17 3.76 -9.73
CA ARG A 150 14.13 4.66 -10.89
C ARG A 150 13.96 3.79 -12.13
N MET A 151 12.91 4.04 -12.91
CA MET A 151 12.56 3.25 -14.10
C MET A 151 12.74 4.04 -15.41
N VAL A 152 13.43 5.17 -15.33
CA VAL A 152 13.65 6.08 -16.46
C VAL A 152 15.09 6.51 -16.55
N GLU A 153 15.64 6.58 -17.75
CA GLU A 153 16.98 7.14 -18.02
C GLU A 153 16.92 8.51 -18.71
N PRO A 154 17.88 9.42 -18.46
CA PRO A 154 18.03 10.64 -19.24
C PRO A 154 18.14 10.32 -20.74
N GLY A 155 17.35 11.02 -21.55
CA GLY A 155 17.28 10.83 -22.99
C GLY A 155 16.24 9.80 -23.46
N GLN A 156 15.64 9.02 -22.55
CA GLN A 156 14.56 8.07 -22.88
C GLN A 156 13.28 8.81 -23.27
N ALA A 157 12.56 8.30 -24.27
CA ALA A 157 11.24 8.78 -24.63
C ALA A 157 10.17 8.09 -23.78
N ILE A 158 9.35 8.89 -23.10
CA ILE A 158 8.17 8.43 -22.39
C ILE A 158 6.95 8.74 -23.25
N THR A 159 6.10 7.75 -23.46
CA THR A 159 4.82 7.92 -24.14
C THR A 159 3.71 7.67 -23.12
N ALA A 160 2.90 8.69 -22.85
CA ALA A 160 1.67 8.54 -22.10
C ALA A 160 0.66 7.77 -22.98
N GLY A 161 0.53 6.47 -22.71
CA GLY A 161 -0.40 5.56 -23.40
C GLY A 161 -1.55 5.12 -22.50
N PHE A 162 -2.17 3.97 -22.82
CA PHE A 162 -3.26 3.40 -22.03
C PHE A 162 -2.84 3.00 -20.60
N GLN A 163 -1.56 2.68 -20.41
CA GLN A 163 -0.98 2.51 -19.08
C GLN A 163 -0.04 3.68 -18.79
N THR A 164 -0.21 4.30 -17.61
CA THR A 164 0.69 5.35 -17.14
C THR A 164 2.06 4.74 -16.87
N PRO A 165 3.11 5.10 -17.64
CA PRO A 165 4.44 4.54 -17.42
C PRO A 165 4.95 4.96 -16.05
N VAL A 166 5.44 4.00 -15.30
CA VAL A 166 6.05 4.22 -13.99
C VAL A 166 7.43 4.81 -14.18
N VAL A 167 7.70 5.93 -13.51
CA VAL A 167 8.96 6.65 -13.58
C VAL A 167 9.77 6.42 -12.30
N PHE A 168 9.11 6.55 -11.14
CA PHE A 168 9.72 6.31 -9.84
C PHE A 168 8.81 5.49 -8.93
N LYS A 169 9.42 4.75 -8.02
CA LYS A 169 8.73 4.12 -6.89
C LYS A 169 9.29 4.71 -5.60
N LEU A 170 8.44 5.31 -4.79
CA LEU A 170 8.81 5.96 -3.53
C LEU A 170 8.24 5.18 -2.34
N ALA A 171 8.97 5.15 -1.23
CA ALA A 171 8.49 4.67 0.06
C ALA A 171 8.50 5.80 1.08
N GLN A 172 7.40 5.99 1.81
CA GLN A 172 7.26 7.10 2.77
C GLN A 172 8.20 6.96 3.98
N GLU A 173 8.18 5.79 4.61
CA GLU A 173 8.96 5.53 5.82
C GLU A 173 9.46 4.09 5.79
N LEU A 174 10.77 3.90 5.93
CA LEU A 174 11.40 2.58 6.04
C LEU A 174 11.55 2.10 7.49
N ARG A 175 11.36 3.00 8.47
CA ARG A 175 11.40 2.68 9.90
C ARG A 175 10.20 1.83 10.34
N LYS A 176 9.09 1.95 9.62
CA LYS A 176 7.90 1.11 9.81
C LYS A 176 7.73 0.27 8.57
N MET A 177 7.85 -1.03 8.77
CA MET A 177 7.73 -2.01 7.72
C MET A 177 6.49 -2.86 7.95
N ARG A 178 6.02 -3.44 6.87
CA ARG A 178 4.90 -4.36 6.86
C ARG A 178 5.38 -5.68 6.31
N LEU A 179 5.22 -6.74 7.07
CA LEU A 179 5.52 -8.08 6.63
C LEU A 179 4.24 -8.72 6.12
N ASP A 180 4.23 -9.04 4.83
CA ASP A 180 3.12 -9.73 4.18
C ASP A 180 3.46 -11.23 4.17
N VAL A 181 2.79 -11.99 5.03
CA VAL A 181 3.01 -13.43 5.25
C VAL A 181 1.87 -14.23 4.64
N ASP A 182 2.19 -15.27 3.89
CA ASP A 182 1.18 -16.14 3.27
C ASP A 182 0.93 -17.35 4.19
N ILE A 183 -0.29 -17.45 4.74
CA ILE A 183 -0.71 -18.48 5.69
C ILE A 183 -1.54 -19.55 4.96
N ASP A 184 -1.25 -20.82 5.22
CA ASP A 184 -2.00 -21.93 4.65
C ASP A 184 -3.46 -21.96 5.13
N GLU A 185 -4.37 -22.43 4.27
CA GLU A 185 -5.81 -22.53 4.56
C GLU A 185 -6.12 -23.34 5.83
N ALA A 186 -5.32 -24.37 6.15
CA ALA A 186 -5.50 -25.17 7.35
C ALA A 186 -5.29 -24.35 8.66
N ASP A 187 -4.50 -23.28 8.58
CA ASP A 187 -4.01 -22.53 9.74
C ASP A 187 -4.70 -21.18 9.91
N VAL A 188 -5.32 -20.65 8.84
CA VAL A 188 -5.94 -19.32 8.80
C VAL A 188 -7.00 -19.12 9.89
N SER A 189 -7.79 -20.15 10.21
CA SER A 189 -8.86 -20.10 11.22
C SER A 189 -8.34 -19.74 12.62
N ARG A 190 -7.07 -20.03 12.88
CA ARG A 190 -6.43 -19.83 14.18
C ARG A 190 -5.71 -18.48 14.29
N VAL A 191 -5.41 -17.83 13.16
CA VAL A 191 -4.71 -16.54 13.15
C VAL A 191 -5.70 -15.41 13.33
N ARG A 192 -5.53 -14.66 14.43
CA ARG A 192 -6.37 -13.50 14.76
C ARG A 192 -5.54 -12.23 14.82
N ARG A 193 -6.20 -11.11 14.54
CA ARG A 193 -5.61 -9.79 14.74
C ARG A 193 -5.20 -9.61 16.20
N GLY A 194 -3.99 -9.08 16.42
CA GLY A 194 -3.44 -8.78 17.73
C GLY A 194 -2.50 -9.84 18.31
N LEU A 195 -2.38 -11.01 17.69
CA LEU A 195 -1.42 -12.04 18.10
C LEU A 195 0.02 -11.53 17.98
N LEU A 196 0.86 -11.97 18.92
CA LEU A 196 2.29 -11.74 18.89
C LEU A 196 2.94 -12.68 17.88
N ALA A 197 3.92 -12.16 17.16
CA ALA A 197 4.71 -12.92 16.20
C ALA A 197 6.17 -12.48 16.29
N ASP A 198 7.06 -13.35 15.85
CA ASP A 198 8.45 -13.00 15.61
C ASP A 198 8.83 -13.48 14.21
N PHE A 199 9.74 -12.76 13.55
CA PHE A 199 10.24 -13.16 12.24
C PHE A 199 11.76 -13.11 12.19
N THR A 200 12.31 -13.93 11.31
CA THR A 200 13.73 -13.98 10.98
C THR A 200 13.91 -13.72 9.48
N VAL A 201 14.92 -12.94 9.14
CA VAL A 201 15.37 -12.67 7.77
C VAL A 201 16.61 -13.49 7.46
N GLU A 202 16.73 -13.98 6.25
CA GLU A 202 17.93 -14.72 5.80
C GLU A 202 19.20 -13.88 5.90
N ALA A 203 19.08 -12.56 5.67
CA ALA A 203 20.20 -11.62 5.75
C ALA A 203 20.79 -11.47 7.15
N TYR A 204 20.03 -11.79 8.21
CA TYR A 204 20.51 -11.73 9.60
C TYR A 204 20.18 -13.02 10.36
N PRO A 205 20.92 -14.12 10.11
CA PRO A 205 20.70 -15.39 10.78
C PRO A 205 20.82 -15.24 12.30
N GLY A 206 19.86 -15.80 13.05
CA GLY A 206 19.85 -15.80 14.51
C GLY A 206 19.25 -14.55 15.16
N ARG A 207 18.98 -13.48 14.42
CA ARG A 207 18.28 -12.30 14.94
C ARG A 207 16.77 -12.44 14.73
N ARG A 208 16.01 -12.39 15.83
CA ARG A 208 14.54 -12.37 15.81
C ARG A 208 14.03 -10.95 15.93
N PHE A 209 13.10 -10.59 15.07
CA PHE A 209 12.45 -9.29 15.08
C PHE A 209 11.03 -9.45 15.64
N PRO A 210 10.68 -8.72 16.71
CA PRO A 210 9.34 -8.76 17.27
C PRO A 210 8.34 -8.14 16.28
N SER A 211 7.15 -8.72 16.22
CA SER A 211 6.09 -8.31 15.30
C SER A 211 4.71 -8.60 15.89
N LYS A 212 3.68 -8.01 15.27
CA LYS A 212 2.28 -8.17 15.67
C LYS A 212 1.38 -8.27 14.46
N VAL A 213 0.42 -9.19 14.51
CA VAL A 213 -0.58 -9.34 13.45
C VAL A 213 -1.54 -8.14 13.47
N VAL A 214 -1.53 -7.35 12.40
CA VAL A 214 -2.36 -6.14 12.24
C VAL A 214 -3.69 -6.49 11.60
N SER A 215 -3.67 -7.30 10.55
CA SER A 215 -4.87 -7.71 9.83
C SER A 215 -4.63 -9.00 9.07
N LEU A 216 -5.72 -9.69 8.75
CA LEU A 216 -5.75 -10.82 7.85
C LEU A 216 -6.58 -10.42 6.63
N GLN A 217 -6.06 -10.63 5.43
CA GLN A 217 -6.79 -10.39 4.19
C GLN A 217 -7.80 -11.53 3.98
N LEU A 218 -9.04 -11.15 3.64
CA LEU A 218 -10.13 -12.11 3.40
C LEU A 218 -10.09 -12.69 1.98
N GLU A 219 -9.42 -12.01 1.06
CA GLU A 219 -9.24 -12.47 -0.32
C GLU A 219 -8.09 -13.51 -0.36
N PRO A 220 -8.38 -14.77 -0.74
CA PRO A 220 -7.35 -15.80 -0.84
C PRO A 220 -6.47 -15.58 -2.08
N LYS A 221 -5.22 -16.01 -1.98
CA LYS A 221 -4.31 -16.14 -3.12
C LYS A 221 -4.16 -17.59 -3.48
N VAL A 222 -4.41 -17.92 -4.75
CA VAL A 222 -4.17 -19.25 -5.30
C VAL A 222 -2.89 -19.20 -6.11
N SER A 223 -1.84 -19.85 -5.60
CA SER A 223 -0.57 -20.00 -6.31
C SER A 223 -0.27 -21.48 -6.46
N GLN A 224 -0.06 -21.96 -7.69
CA GLN A 224 0.21 -23.37 -7.98
C GLN A 224 -0.82 -24.34 -7.35
N ASN A 225 -2.11 -23.98 -7.40
CA ASN A 225 -3.24 -24.70 -6.79
C ASN A 225 -3.21 -24.82 -5.25
N VAL A 226 -2.31 -24.09 -4.57
CA VAL A 226 -2.29 -23.96 -3.12
C VAL A 226 -3.02 -22.67 -2.73
N VAL A 227 -4.02 -22.78 -1.86
CA VAL A 227 -4.81 -21.66 -1.34
C VAL A 227 -4.12 -21.13 -0.09
N THR A 228 -3.76 -19.85 -0.11
CA THR A 228 -3.14 -19.15 1.01
C THR A 228 -3.90 -17.86 1.33
N TYR A 229 -3.88 -17.45 2.59
CA TYR A 229 -4.44 -16.19 3.06
C TYR A 229 -3.32 -15.29 3.53
N GLN A 230 -3.33 -14.03 3.09
CA GLN A 230 -2.27 -13.11 3.43
C GLN A 230 -2.52 -12.44 4.80
N ALA A 231 -1.65 -12.70 5.76
CA ALA A 231 -1.59 -11.97 7.02
C ALA A 231 -0.61 -10.81 6.92
N VAL A 232 -1.03 -9.67 7.47
CA VAL A 232 -0.27 -8.43 7.50
C VAL A 232 0.26 -8.21 8.91
N LEU A 233 1.57 -8.24 9.04
CA LEU A 233 2.29 -8.09 10.31
C LEU A 233 3.01 -6.73 10.34
N ALA A 234 2.95 -6.03 11.47
CA ALA A 234 3.73 -4.80 11.68
C ALA A 234 5.15 -5.16 12.10
N ALA A 235 6.15 -4.60 11.43
CA ALA A 235 7.56 -4.79 11.72
C ALA A 235 8.23 -3.43 11.98
N GLU A 236 8.86 -3.28 13.13
CA GLU A 236 9.65 -2.09 13.44
C GLU A 236 11.07 -2.26 12.90
N ASN A 237 11.57 -1.24 12.21
CA ASN A 237 12.87 -1.20 11.57
C ASN A 237 13.65 0.04 12.02
N GLN A 238 13.81 0.21 13.33
CA GLN A 238 14.42 1.41 13.92
C GLN A 238 15.87 1.60 13.46
N GLU A 239 16.59 0.50 13.22
CA GLU A 239 17.98 0.47 12.77
C GLU A 239 18.14 0.58 11.24
N LEU A 240 17.05 0.61 10.47
CA LEU A 240 17.07 0.61 9.00
C LEU A 240 17.82 -0.59 8.39
N ALA A 241 17.94 -1.70 9.13
CA ALA A 241 18.60 -2.93 8.69
C ALA A 241 17.72 -3.74 7.72
N LEU A 242 16.41 -3.58 7.80
CA LEU A 242 15.45 -4.32 6.98
C LEU A 242 15.15 -3.56 5.69
N PHE A 243 15.30 -4.23 4.55
CA PHE A 243 15.00 -3.66 3.24
C PHE A 243 13.67 -4.19 2.68
N PRO A 244 12.87 -3.36 1.98
CA PRO A 244 11.72 -3.84 1.23
C PRO A 244 12.12 -4.92 0.21
N GLY A 245 11.35 -5.99 0.12
CA GLY A 245 11.60 -7.13 -0.77
C GLY A 245 12.32 -8.30 -0.11
N MET A 246 12.80 -8.17 1.13
CA MET A 246 13.42 -9.28 1.85
C MET A 246 12.42 -10.40 2.16
N THR A 247 12.84 -11.65 1.93
CA THR A 247 12.10 -12.85 2.34
C THR A 247 12.31 -13.11 3.83
N CYS A 248 11.23 -13.48 4.51
CA CYS A 248 11.23 -13.80 5.93
C CYS A 248 10.50 -15.08 6.22
N THR A 249 10.88 -15.70 7.33
CA THR A 249 10.05 -16.71 7.98
C THR A 249 9.45 -16.10 9.24
N ALA A 250 8.13 -16.04 9.30
CA ALA A 250 7.37 -15.57 10.45
C ALA A 250 6.91 -16.77 11.29
N THR A 251 6.99 -16.61 12.60
CA THR A 251 6.45 -17.53 13.60
C THR A 251 5.36 -16.80 14.37
N ILE A 252 4.11 -17.17 14.13
CA ILE A 252 2.94 -16.56 14.77
C ILE A 252 2.57 -17.39 16.00
N GLN A 253 2.46 -16.74 17.16
CA GLN A 253 2.03 -17.39 18.39
C GLN A 253 0.51 -17.43 18.45
N VAL A 254 -0.06 -18.60 18.23
CA VAL A 254 -1.52 -18.81 18.13
C VAL A 254 -2.14 -19.07 19.49
N GLU A 255 -1.45 -19.85 20.33
CA GLU A 255 -1.95 -20.24 21.64
C GLU A 255 -0.78 -20.39 22.62
N THR A 256 -0.85 -19.64 23.72
CA THR A 256 0.10 -19.74 24.83
C THR A 256 -0.68 -20.15 26.07
N LYS A 257 -0.44 -21.37 26.55
CA LYS A 257 -0.96 -21.85 27.83
C LYS A 257 0.18 -21.93 28.84
N GLU A 258 0.04 -21.22 29.94
CA GLU A 258 0.94 -21.26 31.08
C GLU A 258 0.43 -22.24 32.13
N GLY A 259 1.35 -22.89 32.85
CA GLY A 259 0.99 -23.83 33.94
C GLY A 259 0.41 -25.18 33.48
N VAL A 260 0.58 -25.56 32.21
CA VAL A 260 0.10 -26.85 31.68
C VAL A 260 1.13 -27.97 31.85
N LEU A 261 0.67 -29.15 32.22
CA LEU A 261 1.50 -30.36 32.23
C LEU A 261 1.79 -30.79 30.79
N ARG A 262 3.06 -30.95 30.45
CA ARG A 262 3.48 -31.39 29.11
C ARG A 262 4.34 -32.64 29.23
N VAL A 263 4.18 -33.53 28.26
CA VAL A 263 4.94 -34.77 28.16
C VAL A 263 5.59 -34.84 26.77
N PRO A 264 6.84 -35.30 26.65
CA PRO A 264 7.46 -35.53 25.35
C PRO A 264 6.65 -36.48 24.47
N ASN A 265 6.52 -36.14 23.18
CA ASN A 265 5.77 -36.95 22.22
C ASN A 265 6.30 -38.40 22.11
N ALA A 266 7.59 -38.60 22.38
CA ALA A 266 8.20 -39.91 22.47
C ALA A 266 7.56 -40.80 23.54
N ALA A 267 7.23 -40.26 24.72
CA ALA A 267 6.64 -41.04 25.81
C ALA A 267 5.20 -41.50 25.52
N LEU A 268 4.46 -40.78 24.66
CA LEU A 268 3.12 -41.17 24.21
C LEU A 268 3.14 -42.27 23.14
N ARG A 269 4.30 -42.55 22.55
CA ARG A 269 4.52 -43.59 21.52
C ARG A 269 5.34 -44.76 22.06
N PHE A 270 6.05 -44.56 23.16
CA PHE A 270 6.92 -45.55 23.77
C PHE A 270 6.10 -46.72 24.33
N THR A 271 6.50 -47.93 23.97
CA THR A 271 6.00 -49.17 24.57
C THR A 271 7.22 -49.95 25.05
N PRO A 272 7.33 -50.26 26.35
CA PRO A 272 8.48 -50.99 26.87
C PRO A 272 8.55 -52.41 26.26
N PRO A 273 9.75 -52.99 26.15
CA PRO A 273 9.92 -54.35 25.65
C PRO A 273 9.21 -55.37 26.57
N ALA A 274 8.71 -56.47 25.98
CA ALA A 274 7.90 -57.48 26.65
C ALA A 274 8.55 -58.10 27.90
N THR A 275 9.88 -58.06 28.00
CA THR A 275 10.66 -58.52 29.16
C THR A 275 10.53 -57.63 30.40
N ALA A 276 10.21 -56.34 30.22
CA ALA A 276 10.01 -55.37 31.31
C ALA A 276 8.53 -55.22 31.72
N LEU A 277 7.62 -55.70 30.88
CA LEU A 277 6.17 -55.75 31.11
C LEU A 277 5.85 -57.05 31.87
N GLY A 278 5.58 -56.99 33.18
CA GLY A 278 4.96 -58.12 33.89
C GLY A 278 3.54 -58.42 33.37
N ARG A 279 2.66 -59.00 34.21
CA ARG A 279 1.22 -59.22 33.90
C ARG A 279 0.43 -57.94 33.47
N ALA A 280 1.04 -56.76 33.51
CA ALA A 280 0.46 -55.48 33.10
C ALA A 280 0.50 -55.23 31.57
N GLY A 281 1.01 -56.18 30.78
CA GLY A 281 1.12 -56.08 29.32
C GLY A 281 -0.15 -56.44 28.53
N GLU A 282 -1.25 -56.80 29.17
CA GLU A 282 -2.50 -57.08 28.44
C GLU A 282 -3.05 -55.81 27.78
N ALA A 283 -3.37 -55.94 26.50
CA ALA A 283 -3.96 -54.90 25.68
C ALA A 283 -5.38 -54.59 26.14
N VAL A 284 -5.51 -53.84 27.24
CA VAL A 284 -6.76 -53.20 27.63
C VAL A 284 -7.09 -52.15 26.58
N GLU A 285 -8.22 -52.31 25.89
CA GLU A 285 -8.78 -51.31 24.99
C GLU A 285 -8.93 -49.99 25.75
N LEU A 286 -8.23 -48.98 25.26
CA LEU A 286 -8.27 -47.63 25.82
C LEU A 286 -9.55 -46.95 25.31
N PRO A 287 -10.27 -46.20 26.17
CA PRO A 287 -11.37 -45.36 25.72
C PRO A 287 -10.92 -44.40 24.61
N ASP A 288 -11.82 -44.13 23.65
CA ASP A 288 -11.56 -43.24 22.52
C ASP A 288 -10.94 -41.90 22.96
N GLY A 289 -9.79 -41.57 22.36
CA GLY A 289 -9.08 -40.31 22.64
C GLY A 289 -8.12 -40.33 23.84
N THR A 290 -7.95 -41.45 24.53
CA THR A 290 -6.91 -41.60 25.58
C THR A 290 -5.63 -42.22 25.03
N ARG A 291 -4.47 -41.83 25.59
CA ARG A 291 -3.16 -42.42 25.29
C ARG A 291 -2.48 -42.93 26.55
N ARG A 292 -1.57 -43.88 26.38
CA ARG A 292 -0.79 -44.48 27.47
C ARG A 292 0.58 -43.83 27.53
N VAL A 293 0.98 -43.41 28.72
CA VAL A 293 2.33 -42.97 29.07
C VAL A 293 2.86 -43.91 30.13
N TRP A 294 4.12 -44.32 30.03
CA TRP A 294 4.74 -45.18 31.02
C TRP A 294 5.52 -44.33 32.02
N VAL A 295 5.28 -44.53 33.30
CA VAL A 295 6.03 -43.88 34.38
C VAL A 295 6.87 -44.91 35.11
N LEU A 296 8.05 -44.50 35.58
CA LEU A 296 8.91 -45.38 36.36
C LEU A 296 8.54 -45.27 37.85
N ARG A 297 8.01 -46.35 38.44
CA ARG A 297 7.79 -46.47 39.89
C ARG A 297 8.54 -47.70 40.40
N ASP A 298 9.36 -47.52 41.42
CA ASP A 298 10.18 -48.59 42.03
C ASP A 298 10.98 -49.43 41.02
N GLY A 299 11.52 -48.77 39.99
CA GLY A 299 12.31 -49.41 38.93
C GLY A 299 11.51 -50.24 37.92
N ARG A 300 10.17 -50.17 37.96
CA ARG A 300 9.27 -50.87 37.02
C ARG A 300 8.41 -49.89 36.21
N PRO A 301 8.17 -50.15 34.92
CA PRO A 301 7.29 -49.34 34.10
C PRO A 301 5.81 -49.59 34.46
N GLU A 302 5.11 -48.56 34.91
CA GLU A 302 3.67 -48.59 35.14
C GLU A 302 2.91 -47.81 34.06
N PRO A 303 1.83 -48.36 33.48
CA PRO A 303 1.03 -47.66 32.49
C PRO A 303 0.13 -46.64 33.16
N VAL A 304 0.20 -45.40 32.69
CA VAL A 304 -0.66 -44.30 33.09
C VAL A 304 -1.45 -43.82 31.89
N ASN A 305 -2.78 -43.85 32.01
CA ASN A 305 -3.66 -43.35 30.97
C ASN A 305 -3.83 -41.84 31.11
N VAL A 306 -3.67 -41.14 29.99
CA VAL A 306 -3.76 -39.69 29.91
C VAL A 306 -4.59 -39.27 28.71
N ARG A 307 -5.24 -38.12 28.83
CA ARG A 307 -5.91 -37.46 27.71
C ARG A 307 -4.98 -36.40 27.12
N PRO A 308 -4.40 -36.62 25.93
CA PRO A 308 -3.58 -35.62 25.27
C PRO A 308 -4.43 -34.43 24.80
N GLY A 309 -3.84 -33.24 24.88
CA GLY A 309 -4.35 -31.97 24.38
C GLY A 309 -3.56 -31.46 23.19
N ALA A 310 -3.31 -30.14 23.15
CA ALA A 310 -2.56 -29.53 22.07
C ALA A 310 -1.08 -29.98 22.06
N THR A 311 -0.50 -30.15 20.88
CA THR A 311 0.93 -30.46 20.70
C THR A 311 1.66 -29.32 20.02
N ASP A 312 2.92 -29.08 20.41
CA ASP A 312 3.82 -28.16 19.71
C ASP A 312 4.77 -28.89 18.73
N GLY A 313 4.49 -30.16 18.44
CA GLY A 313 5.31 -31.02 17.57
C GLY A 313 6.39 -31.81 18.33
N SER A 314 6.86 -31.30 19.48
CA SER A 314 7.86 -31.96 20.32
C SER A 314 7.28 -32.49 21.65
N LEU A 315 6.40 -31.69 22.25
CA LEU A 315 5.72 -31.93 23.51
C LEU A 315 4.21 -31.93 23.26
N THR A 316 3.47 -32.69 24.05
CA THR A 316 2.00 -32.71 24.06
C THR A 316 1.50 -32.32 25.45
N GLU A 317 0.54 -31.39 25.49
CA GLU A 317 -0.21 -31.05 26.69
C GLU A 317 -1.00 -32.26 27.19
N ILE A 318 -1.08 -32.44 28.50
CA ILE A 318 -1.96 -33.43 29.13
C ILE A 318 -3.12 -32.70 29.79
N LEU A 319 -4.33 -32.96 29.31
CA LEU A 319 -5.55 -32.33 29.82
C LEU A 319 -6.06 -33.03 31.09
N GLU A 320 -5.99 -34.36 31.10
CA GLU A 320 -6.51 -35.20 32.17
C GLU A 320 -5.60 -36.42 32.38
N GLY A 321 -5.44 -36.86 33.63
CA GLY A 321 -4.69 -38.05 34.00
C GLY A 321 -4.00 -37.90 35.36
N PRO A 322 -3.51 -39.01 35.95
CA PRO A 322 -2.87 -39.00 37.26
C PRO A 322 -1.39 -38.57 37.22
N LEU A 323 -0.94 -37.95 36.12
CA LEU A 323 0.42 -37.43 36.02
C LEU A 323 0.57 -36.12 36.81
N GLN A 324 1.69 -36.00 37.52
CA GLN A 324 2.04 -34.83 38.33
C GLN A 324 3.40 -34.29 37.90
N VAL A 325 3.62 -33.00 38.17
CA VAL A 325 4.91 -32.33 37.93
C VAL A 325 5.99 -33.04 38.77
N GLY A 326 7.09 -33.45 38.11
CA GLY A 326 8.19 -34.18 38.74
C GLY A 326 8.17 -35.70 38.56
N MET A 327 7.12 -36.27 37.95
CA MET A 327 7.10 -37.70 37.60
C MET A 327 8.00 -37.99 36.39
N ASN A 328 8.81 -39.05 36.50
CA ASN A 328 9.65 -39.51 35.38
C ASN A 328 8.83 -40.37 34.42
N VAL A 329 8.73 -39.91 33.18
CA VAL A 329 8.10 -40.61 32.06
C VAL A 329 9.17 -41.31 31.21
N LEU A 330 8.84 -42.49 30.70
CA LEU A 330 9.73 -43.26 29.84
C LEU A 330 9.53 -42.86 28.38
N THR A 331 10.61 -42.41 27.74
CA THR A 331 10.61 -41.98 26.33
C THR A 331 11.33 -42.96 25.40
N ASP A 332 12.23 -43.78 25.95
CA ASP A 332 13.05 -44.75 25.21
C ASP A 332 13.56 -45.84 26.17
N ALA A 333 13.95 -47.00 25.64
CA ALA A 333 14.64 -48.06 26.37
C ALA A 333 15.85 -48.51 25.56
N ARG A 334 17.05 -48.35 26.14
CA ARG A 334 18.26 -48.94 25.59
C ARG A 334 18.44 -50.32 26.18
N ASP A 335 18.50 -51.34 25.33
CA ASP A 335 19.02 -52.64 25.72
C ASP A 335 20.51 -52.49 26.04
N PRO A 336 20.98 -52.95 27.21
CA PRO A 336 22.40 -53.01 27.50
C PRO A 336 22.99 -54.17 26.70
N SER A 337 23.40 -53.90 25.46
CA SER A 337 24.31 -54.74 24.68
C SER A 337 25.76 -54.41 25.02
#